data_AF-A0A170UKX3-F1
#
_entry.id   AF-A0A170UKX3-F1
#
_cell.length_a   1.000
_cell.length_b   1.000
_cell.length_c   1.000
_cell.angle_alpha   90.00
_cell.angle_beta   90.00
_cell.angle_gamma   90.00
#
_symmetry.space_group_name_H-M   'P 1'
#
loop_
_entity.id
_entity.type
_entity.pdbx_description
1 polymer ?
#
loop_
_entity_poly.entity_id
_entity_poly.type
_entity_poly.pdbx_seq_one_letter_code
_entity_poly.pdbx_strand_id
1 'polypeptide(L)'
;ILNRHVYLQDDLIRKKKNIYFTSPSIKDLVDKNQKNIKIINTGVKVFARCDKNSECDFRLVNEGLNSLQEFITLRRISIPKQDLIKLLASFNPAESPLIETLSEHTQNVVKDLSQGSCVLDCHDGELRITLGGWRGKQTLRAYVSHQDAIHYLRILGEDVSQYDVNKFKKETTNQEKQ
;
A
#
# COMPACT_ATOMS: atom_id res chain seq x y z
N ILE A 1 -21.44 -1.09 11.02
CA ILE A 1 -21.53 -0.48 9.66
C ILE A 1 -20.63 -1.20 8.65
N LEU A 2 -19.37 -1.54 9.00
CA LEU A 2 -18.48 -2.32 8.11
C LEU A 2 -19.02 -3.70 7.68
N ASN A 3 -19.69 -4.46 8.57
CA ASN A 3 -20.18 -5.81 8.24
C ASN A 3 -21.23 -5.85 7.11
N ARG A 4 -21.85 -4.72 6.73
CA ARG A 4 -22.82 -4.67 5.61
C ARG A 4 -22.21 -4.34 4.25
N HIS A 5 -20.97 -3.84 4.23
CA HIS A 5 -20.33 -3.27 3.04
C HIS A 5 -19.03 -3.99 2.67
N VAL A 6 -18.64 -4.99 3.45
CA VAL A 6 -17.45 -5.78 3.18
C VAL A 6 -17.86 -7.09 2.52
N TYR A 7 -17.30 -7.35 1.35
CA TYR A 7 -17.46 -8.58 0.61
C TYR A 7 -16.11 -9.33 0.53
N LEU A 8 -16.17 -10.62 0.80
CA LEU A 8 -15.06 -11.53 0.59
C LEU A 8 -15.28 -12.22 -0.74
N GLN A 9 -14.41 -11.97 -1.72
CA GLN A 9 -14.47 -12.71 -2.99
C GLN A 9 -14.11 -14.17 -2.71
N ASP A 10 -15.11 -15.04 -2.86
CA ASP A 10 -14.95 -16.48 -2.73
C ASP A 10 -14.27 -17.04 -3.98
N ASP A 11 -13.07 -17.59 -3.81
CA ASP A 11 -12.52 -18.57 -4.73
C ASP A 11 -12.74 -19.93 -4.09
N LEU A 12 -13.72 -20.70 -4.58
CA LEU A 12 -14.15 -22.00 -4.04
C LEU A 12 -13.00 -23.03 -3.92
N ILE A 13 -11.83 -22.74 -4.50
CA ILE A 13 -10.68 -23.64 -4.62
C ILE A 13 -9.45 -23.10 -3.85
N ARG A 14 -9.40 -21.83 -3.43
CA ARG A 14 -8.22 -21.23 -2.76
C ARG A 14 -8.59 -20.43 -1.52
N LYS A 15 -7.67 -20.39 -0.54
CA LYS A 15 -7.77 -19.46 0.61
C LYS A 15 -8.02 -18.03 0.10
N LYS A 16 -9.09 -17.39 0.60
CA LYS A 16 -9.49 -16.01 0.29
C LYS A 16 -8.30 -15.06 0.36
N LYS A 17 -7.96 -14.44 -0.77
CA LYS A 17 -6.75 -13.61 -0.91
C LYS A 17 -6.98 -12.14 -0.60
N ASN A 18 -8.17 -11.60 -0.89
CA ASN A 18 -8.45 -10.16 -0.78
C ASN A 18 -9.84 -9.91 -0.18
N ILE A 19 -9.99 -8.75 0.44
CA ILE A 19 -11.25 -8.24 0.97
C ILE A 19 -11.62 -6.99 0.17
N TYR A 20 -12.87 -6.89 -0.26
CA TYR A 20 -13.38 -5.78 -1.05
C TYR A 20 -14.47 -5.03 -0.28
N PHE A 21 -14.49 -3.72 -0.45
CA PHE A 21 -15.52 -2.83 0.06
C PHE A 21 -16.48 -2.49 -1.08
N THR A 22 -17.77 -2.70 -0.86
CA THR A 22 -18.81 -2.59 -1.88
C THR A 22 -20.16 -2.22 -1.26
N SER A 23 -21.10 -1.78 -2.09
CA SER A 23 -22.47 -1.53 -1.63
C SER A 23 -23.23 -2.84 -1.41
N PRO A 24 -24.25 -2.85 -0.53
CA PRO A 24 -25.08 -4.04 -0.31
C PRO A 24 -25.73 -4.57 -1.59
N SER A 25 -26.13 -3.68 -2.50
CA SER A 25 -26.73 -4.04 -3.80
C SER A 25 -25.74 -4.78 -4.71
N ILE A 26 -24.49 -4.34 -4.76
CA ILE A 26 -23.45 -5.02 -5.54
C ILE A 26 -23.08 -6.35 -4.89
N LYS A 27 -23.01 -6.41 -3.55
CA LYS A 27 -22.81 -7.67 -2.84
C LYS A 27 -23.88 -8.69 -3.19
N ASP A 28 -25.16 -8.29 -3.14
CA ASP A 28 -26.30 -9.16 -3.47
C ASP A 28 -26.25 -9.62 -4.94
N LEU A 29 -25.89 -8.73 -5.87
CA LEU A 29 -25.68 -9.07 -7.26
C LEU A 29 -24.58 -10.12 -7.43
N VAL A 30 -23.44 -9.97 -6.74
CA VAL A 30 -22.34 -10.96 -6.79
C VAL A 30 -22.80 -12.29 -6.22
N ASP A 31 -23.40 -12.28 -5.02
CA ASP A 31 -23.83 -13.50 -4.32
C ASP A 31 -24.81 -14.34 -5.15
N LYS A 32 -25.73 -13.67 -5.86
CA LYS A 32 -26.75 -14.30 -6.71
C LYS A 32 -26.20 -14.82 -8.05
N ASN A 33 -25.10 -14.27 -8.56
CA ASN A 33 -24.63 -14.53 -9.92
C ASN A 33 -23.27 -15.24 -10.02
N GLN A 34 -22.50 -15.32 -8.92
CA GLN A 34 -21.12 -15.83 -8.90
C GLN A 34 -20.93 -17.27 -9.44
N LYS A 35 -22.00 -18.09 -9.52
CA LYS A 35 -21.96 -19.44 -10.09
C LYS A 35 -22.10 -19.47 -11.61
N ASN A 36 -22.79 -18.48 -12.18
CA ASN A 36 -23.19 -18.45 -13.59
C ASN A 36 -22.41 -17.41 -14.41
N ILE A 37 -21.93 -16.35 -13.75
CA ILE A 37 -21.22 -15.24 -14.38
C ILE A 37 -19.87 -15.09 -13.71
N LYS A 38 -18.81 -15.06 -14.53
CA LYS A 38 -17.46 -14.77 -14.06
C LYS A 38 -17.31 -13.27 -13.81
N ILE A 39 -17.35 -12.88 -12.55
CA ILE A 39 -17.14 -11.49 -12.12
C ILE A 39 -15.64 -11.26 -11.91
N ILE A 40 -15.06 -10.35 -12.69
CA ILE A 40 -13.61 -10.07 -12.65
C ILE A 40 -13.26 -9.10 -11.51
N ASN A 41 -13.95 -7.96 -11.42
CA ASN A 41 -13.72 -6.93 -10.41
C ASN A 41 -15.06 -6.41 -9.87
N THR A 42 -15.21 -6.27 -8.56
CA THR A 42 -16.36 -5.61 -7.92
C THR A 42 -15.94 -4.90 -6.64
N GLY A 43 -16.49 -3.70 -6.43
CA GLY A 43 -16.11 -2.86 -5.31
C GLY A 43 -14.65 -2.40 -5.40
N VAL A 44 -14.11 -2.01 -4.25
CA VAL A 44 -12.73 -1.51 -4.09
C VAL A 44 -11.96 -2.46 -3.18
N LYS A 45 -10.76 -2.89 -3.58
CA LYS A 45 -9.94 -3.76 -2.72
C LYS A 45 -9.47 -2.96 -1.50
N VAL A 46 -9.76 -3.45 -0.30
CA VAL A 46 -9.43 -2.76 0.97
C VAL A 46 -8.42 -3.50 1.83
N PHE A 47 -8.39 -4.83 1.76
CA PHE A 47 -7.35 -5.62 2.40
C PHE A 47 -6.83 -6.72 1.48
N ALA A 48 -5.56 -7.07 1.65
CA ALA A 48 -4.92 -8.21 1.01
C ALA A 48 -4.36 -9.15 2.07
N ARG A 49 -4.39 -10.45 1.82
CA ARG A 49 -3.84 -11.46 2.74
C ARG A 49 -2.33 -11.31 2.84
N CYS A 50 -1.80 -11.39 4.05
CA CYS A 50 -0.37 -11.46 4.31
C CYS A 50 0.19 -12.82 3.89
N ASP A 51 1.38 -12.83 3.28
CA ASP A 51 2.01 -14.07 2.83
C ASP A 51 2.73 -14.83 3.97
N LYS A 52 3.00 -14.16 5.09
CA LYS A 52 3.73 -14.68 6.25
C LYS A 52 2.76 -14.94 7.41
N ASN A 53 3.17 -15.78 8.37
CA ASN A 53 2.51 -15.97 9.67
C ASN A 53 2.61 -14.69 10.53
N SER A 54 1.98 -13.61 10.07
CA SER A 54 1.75 -12.42 10.87
C SER A 54 0.57 -12.67 11.81
N GLU A 55 0.58 -12.00 12.96
CA GLU A 55 -0.52 -12.03 13.92
C GLU A 55 -1.86 -11.62 13.28
N CYS A 56 -1.82 -10.72 12.29
CA CYS A 56 -2.96 -10.38 11.44
C CYS A 56 -2.82 -10.99 10.05
N ASP A 57 -3.83 -11.76 9.63
CA ASP A 57 -3.92 -12.41 8.32
C ASP A 57 -4.02 -11.42 7.15
N PHE A 58 -4.41 -10.17 7.41
CA PHE A 58 -4.72 -9.17 6.39
C PHE A 58 -3.96 -7.86 6.61
N ARG A 59 -3.50 -7.26 5.51
CA ARG A 59 -2.90 -5.92 5.46
C ARG A 59 -3.78 -4.96 4.68
N LEU A 60 -3.73 -3.68 5.05
CA LEU A 60 -4.35 -2.61 4.27
C LEU A 60 -3.69 -2.52 2.89
N VAL A 61 -4.48 -2.13 1.90
CA VAL A 61 -4.01 -1.77 0.57
C VAL A 61 -4.39 -0.32 0.27
N ASN A 62 -3.53 0.38 -0.46
CA ASN A 62 -3.74 1.80 -0.72
C ASN A 62 -4.98 2.11 -1.57
N GLU A 63 -5.34 1.20 -2.48
CA GLU A 63 -6.51 1.35 -3.36
C GLU A 63 -7.80 1.67 -2.58
N GLY A 64 -8.03 0.97 -1.48
CA GLY A 64 -9.22 1.14 -0.64
C GLY A 64 -8.98 1.95 0.63
N LEU A 65 -7.76 2.45 0.86
CA LEU A 65 -7.42 3.17 2.08
C LEU A 65 -8.28 4.42 2.24
N ASN A 66 -8.47 5.20 1.16
CA ASN A 66 -9.27 6.42 1.21
C ASN A 66 -10.72 6.17 1.67
N SER A 67 -11.29 5.01 1.32
CA SER A 67 -12.64 4.62 1.74
C SER A 67 -12.70 4.14 3.19
N LEU A 68 -11.57 3.74 3.77
CA LEU A 68 -11.50 3.18 5.13
C LEU A 68 -10.81 4.08 6.16
N GLN A 69 -10.10 5.12 5.72
CA GLN A 69 -9.16 5.87 6.54
C GLN A 69 -9.79 6.48 7.80
N GLU A 70 -11.05 6.90 7.72
CA GLU A 70 -11.82 7.46 8.85
C GLU A 70 -12.13 6.42 9.93
N PHE A 71 -12.19 5.14 9.55
CA PHE A 71 -12.44 4.03 10.48
C PHE A 71 -11.15 3.48 11.11
N ILE A 72 -9.97 3.93 10.65
CA ILE A 72 -8.67 3.45 11.13
C ILE A 72 -8.07 4.48 12.08
N THR A 73 -8.32 4.31 13.38
CA THR A 73 -7.93 5.28 14.42
C THR A 73 -6.70 4.87 15.24
N LEU A 74 -6.46 3.56 15.43
CA LEU A 74 -5.46 3.08 16.40
C LEU A 74 -4.03 2.93 15.87
N ARG A 75 -3.87 2.70 14.57
CA ARG A 75 -2.57 2.33 13.96
C ARG A 75 -2.16 3.34 12.89
N ARG A 76 -2.33 4.61 13.23
CA ARG A 76 -2.09 5.76 12.34
C ARG A 76 -0.92 6.55 12.91
N ILE A 77 0.14 6.70 12.11
CA ILE A 77 1.40 7.30 12.53
C ILE A 77 1.70 8.51 11.66
N SER A 78 1.92 9.65 12.31
CA SER A 78 2.39 10.87 11.65
C SER A 78 3.89 10.79 11.47
N ILE A 79 4.37 11.01 10.25
CA ILE A 79 5.79 11.01 9.89
C ILE A 79 6.15 12.31 9.17
N PRO A 80 7.37 12.83 9.33
CA PRO A 80 7.81 14.00 8.60
C PRO A 80 8.01 13.66 7.12
N LYS A 81 7.89 14.69 6.26
CA LYS A 81 8.11 14.59 4.81
C LYS A 81 9.41 13.86 4.44
N GLN A 82 10.51 14.16 5.14
CA GLN A 82 11.82 13.58 4.82
C GLN A 82 11.83 12.06 4.98
N ASP A 83 11.15 11.56 6.01
CA ASP A 83 11.05 10.13 6.25
C ASP A 83 10.09 9.49 5.24
N LEU A 84 8.98 10.15 4.90
CA LEU A 84 8.10 9.66 3.83
C LEU A 84 8.86 9.51 2.50
N ILE A 85 9.69 10.49 2.13
CA ILE A 85 10.53 10.40 0.93
C ILE A 85 11.45 9.17 0.98
N LYS A 86 12.14 8.94 2.11
CA LYS A 86 12.98 7.75 2.30
C LYS A 86 12.19 6.44 2.14
N LEU A 87 10.98 6.39 2.71
CA LEU A 87 10.10 5.22 2.60
C LEU A 87 9.64 4.97 1.16
N LEU A 88 9.35 6.03 0.41
CA LEU A 88 8.91 5.95 -0.99
C LEU A 88 10.06 5.63 -1.95
N ALA A 89 11.28 6.07 -1.66
CA ALA A 89 12.46 5.78 -2.46
C ALA A 89 12.93 4.31 -2.38
N SER A 90 12.47 3.56 -1.37
CA SER A 90 12.75 2.12 -1.25
C SER A 90 11.67 1.27 -1.94
N PHE A 91 11.86 1.03 -3.24
CA PHE A 91 10.92 0.21 -4.02
C PHE A 91 11.09 -1.29 -3.77
N ASN A 92 12.30 -1.76 -3.50
CA ASN A 92 12.59 -3.19 -3.37
C ASN A 92 12.09 -3.72 -2.01
N PRO A 93 11.15 -4.69 -1.97
CA PRO A 93 10.71 -5.39 -0.76
C PRO A 93 11.83 -5.87 0.16
N ALA A 94 12.95 -6.32 -0.42
CA ALA A 94 14.09 -6.84 0.32
C ALA A 94 14.87 -5.75 1.08
N GLU A 95 14.76 -4.49 0.66
CA GLU A 95 15.56 -3.37 1.15
C GLU A 95 14.70 -2.35 1.91
N SER A 96 13.78 -2.86 2.74
CA SER A 96 12.93 -1.99 3.56
C SER A 96 13.78 -1.09 4.47
N PRO A 97 13.52 0.23 4.54
CA PRO A 97 14.27 1.13 5.40
C PRO A 97 14.24 0.68 6.87
N LEU A 98 15.40 0.72 7.51
CA LEU A 98 15.53 0.45 8.94
C LEU A 98 14.95 1.62 9.72
N ILE A 99 14.25 1.34 10.81
CA ILE A 99 13.63 2.37 11.65
C ILE A 99 14.68 3.33 12.20
N GLU A 100 15.89 2.83 12.51
CA GLU A 100 17.02 3.62 13.01
C GLU A 100 17.54 4.69 12.04
N THR A 101 17.28 4.58 10.73
CA THR A 101 17.72 5.57 9.73
C THR A 101 16.70 6.67 9.49
N LEU A 102 15.53 6.57 10.13
CA LEU A 102 14.46 7.57 10.12
C LEU A 102 14.68 8.60 11.24
N SER A 103 13.95 9.71 11.20
CA SER A 103 14.03 10.73 12.26
C SER A 103 13.68 10.18 13.64
N GLU A 104 14.20 10.81 14.70
CA GLU A 104 13.83 10.48 16.08
C GLU A 104 12.33 10.55 16.32
N HIS A 105 11.63 11.48 15.65
CA HIS A 105 10.17 11.58 15.71
C HIS A 105 9.51 10.27 15.26
N THR A 106 9.86 9.79 14.06
CA THR A 106 9.30 8.54 13.52
C THR A 106 9.70 7.33 14.38
N GLN A 107 10.94 7.30 14.86
CA GLN A 107 11.39 6.22 15.76
C GLN A 107 10.55 6.13 17.04
N ASN A 108 10.27 7.28 17.68
CA ASN A 108 9.47 7.34 18.89
C ASN A 108 8.02 6.90 18.66
N VAL A 109 7.39 7.36 17.58
CA VAL A 109 6.00 6.98 17.25
C VAL A 109 5.87 5.49 16.91
N VAL A 110 6.89 4.90 16.26
CA VAL A 110 6.86 3.50 15.83
C VAL A 110 7.27 2.53 16.93
N LYS A 111 8.01 2.98 17.96
CA LYS A 111 8.52 2.14 19.06
C LYS A 111 7.41 1.34 19.75
N ASP A 112 6.28 1.98 20.01
CA ASP A 112 5.15 1.38 20.74
C ASP A 112 4.19 0.61 19.82
N LEU A 113 4.41 0.63 18.50
CA LEU A 113 3.55 -0.02 17.54
C LEU A 113 3.97 -1.49 17.34
N SER A 114 3.06 -2.44 17.56
CA SER A 114 3.31 -3.86 17.27
C SER A 114 3.53 -4.11 15.77
N GLN A 115 4.11 -5.25 15.38
CA GLN A 115 4.35 -5.55 13.97
C GLN A 115 3.04 -5.67 13.18
N GLY A 116 3.04 -5.21 11.92
CA GLY A 116 1.88 -5.35 11.03
C GLY A 116 1.52 -4.07 10.29
N SER A 117 0.33 -4.08 9.70
CA SER A 117 -0.18 -2.97 8.89
C SER A 117 -0.44 -1.71 9.74
N CYS A 118 -0.16 -0.55 9.16
CA CYS A 118 -0.43 0.76 9.74
C CYS A 118 -0.82 1.76 8.64
N VAL A 119 -1.19 2.97 9.05
CA VAL A 119 -1.42 4.12 8.17
C VAL A 119 -0.34 5.14 8.45
N LEU A 120 0.32 5.61 7.39
CA LEU A 120 1.33 6.65 7.41
C LEU A 120 0.67 7.97 6.99
N ASP A 121 0.72 8.97 7.85
CA ASP A 121 0.31 10.34 7.51
C ASP A 121 1.52 11.24 7.40
N CYS A 122 1.52 12.07 6.36
CA CYS A 122 2.47 13.15 6.19
C CYS A 122 1.73 14.44 5.90
N HIS A 123 2.12 15.49 6.61
CA HIS A 123 1.63 16.85 6.44
C HIS A 123 2.78 17.75 5.99
N ASP A 124 2.63 18.41 4.85
CA ASP A 124 3.59 19.38 4.31
C ASP A 124 2.82 20.64 3.87
N GLY A 125 2.66 21.60 4.79
CA GLY A 125 1.77 22.74 4.58
C GLY A 125 0.31 22.32 4.39
N GLU A 126 -0.27 22.65 3.25
CA GLU A 126 -1.65 22.24 2.88
C GLU A 126 -1.71 20.81 2.31
N LEU A 127 -0.59 20.24 1.90
CA LEU A 127 -0.53 18.89 1.34
C LEU A 127 -0.67 17.85 2.47
N ARG A 128 -1.65 16.96 2.30
CA ARG A 128 -1.88 15.82 3.18
C ARG A 128 -1.75 14.53 2.38
N ILE A 129 -0.82 13.67 2.76
CA ILE A 129 -0.63 12.36 2.15
C ILE A 129 -0.89 11.29 3.21
N THR A 130 -1.77 10.34 2.87
CA THR A 130 -2.11 9.20 3.70
C THR A 130 -1.85 7.92 2.91
N LEU A 131 -0.97 7.05 3.42
CA LEU A 131 -0.59 5.81 2.76
C LEU A 131 -0.70 4.62 3.71
N GLY A 132 -0.93 3.44 3.16
CA GLY A 132 -0.78 2.18 3.87
C GLY A 132 0.70 1.92 4.12
N GLY A 133 1.02 1.54 5.34
CA GLY A 133 2.36 1.17 5.78
C GLY A 133 2.41 -0.22 6.38
N TRP A 134 3.64 -0.69 6.57
CA TRP A 134 3.93 -1.92 7.30
C TRP A 134 5.08 -1.70 8.26
N ARG A 135 4.81 -1.93 9.54
CA ARG A 135 5.80 -1.96 10.61
C ARG A 135 6.34 -3.39 10.73
N GLY A 136 7.58 -3.60 10.32
CA GLY A 136 8.35 -4.83 10.57
C GLY A 136 9.04 -4.80 11.93
N LYS A 137 9.85 -5.82 12.24
CA LYS A 137 10.59 -5.89 13.52
C LYS A 137 11.55 -4.72 13.70
N GLN A 138 12.31 -4.39 12.66
CA GLN A 138 13.30 -3.29 12.64
C GLN A 138 13.12 -2.36 11.45
N THR A 139 12.08 -2.57 10.65
CA THR A 139 11.87 -1.87 9.38
C THR A 139 10.52 -1.18 9.36
N LEU A 140 10.43 -0.09 8.61
CA LEU A 140 9.18 0.57 8.26
C LEU A 140 9.11 0.68 6.75
N ARG A 141 7.93 0.44 6.18
CA ARG A 141 7.73 0.45 4.72
C ARG A 141 6.42 1.13 4.36
N ALA A 142 6.43 1.94 3.30
CA ALA A 142 5.22 2.35 2.59
C ALA A 142 4.79 1.25 1.61
N TYR A 143 3.53 0.80 1.69
CA TYR A 143 2.96 -0.27 0.87
C TYR A 143 2.26 0.31 -0.36
N VAL A 144 3.02 1.06 -1.17
CA VAL A 144 2.61 1.64 -2.47
C VAL A 144 3.14 0.80 -3.62
N SER A 145 2.52 0.91 -4.81
CA SER A 145 3.14 0.38 -6.03
C SER A 145 4.36 1.22 -6.43
N HIS A 146 5.24 0.68 -7.28
CA HIS A 146 6.39 1.43 -7.80
C HIS A 146 5.96 2.72 -8.52
N GLN A 147 4.88 2.65 -9.30
CA GLN A 147 4.35 3.79 -10.04
C GLN A 147 3.76 4.85 -9.10
N ASP A 148 3.01 4.42 -8.08
CA ASP A 148 2.48 5.34 -7.06
C ASP A 148 3.61 6.01 -6.27
N ALA A 149 4.64 5.25 -5.91
CA ALA A 149 5.79 5.79 -5.18
C ALA A 149 6.48 6.91 -5.96
N ILE A 150 6.73 6.72 -7.27
CA ILE A 150 7.27 7.76 -8.15
C ILE A 150 6.32 8.98 -8.21
N HIS A 151 5.01 8.73 -8.32
CA HIS A 151 4.03 9.80 -8.35
C HIS A 151 4.04 10.65 -7.07
N TYR A 152 4.08 10.02 -5.89
CA TYR A 152 4.17 10.73 -4.61
C TYR A 152 5.50 11.45 -4.43
N LEU A 153 6.62 10.85 -4.84
CA LEU A 153 7.93 11.52 -4.84
C LEU A 153 7.88 12.81 -5.67
N ARG A 154 7.25 12.77 -6.85
CA ARG A 154 7.09 13.96 -7.70
C ARG A 154 6.19 15.02 -7.08
N ILE A 155 5.09 14.63 -6.42
CA ILE A 155 4.24 15.56 -5.65
C ILE A 155 5.02 16.22 -4.51
N LEU A 156 5.92 15.46 -3.86
CA LEU A 156 6.76 15.96 -2.78
C LEU A 156 7.91 16.85 -3.25
N GLY A 157 8.10 16.99 -4.57
CA GLY A 157 9.13 17.83 -5.18
C GLY A 157 10.47 17.14 -5.40
N GLU A 158 10.52 15.81 -5.29
CA GLU A 158 11.75 15.04 -5.52
C GLU A 158 12.02 14.87 -7.02
N ASP A 159 13.32 14.83 -7.38
CA ASP A 159 13.74 14.52 -8.74
C ASP A 159 13.56 13.01 -9.02
N VAL A 160 12.64 12.72 -9.94
CA VAL A 160 12.31 11.35 -10.35
C VAL A 160 12.79 11.04 -11.78
N SER A 161 13.62 11.90 -12.38
CA SER A 161 14.08 11.76 -13.76
C SER A 161 14.78 10.43 -14.04
N GLN A 162 15.41 9.83 -13.03
CA GLN A 162 16.03 8.50 -13.13
C GLN A 162 15.03 7.36 -13.42
N TYR A 163 13.74 7.58 -13.17
CA TYR A 163 12.67 6.62 -13.45
C TYR A 163 11.93 6.89 -14.76
N ASP A 164 12.24 7.99 -15.46
CA ASP A 164 11.64 8.32 -16.76
C ASP A 164 12.25 7.44 -17.85
N VAL A 165 11.78 6.19 -17.94
CA VAL A 165 12.20 5.25 -18.98
C VAL A 165 11.57 5.66 -20.31
N ASN A 166 12.37 6.24 -21.19
CA ASN A 166 11.91 6.60 -22.54
C ASN A 166 11.75 5.33 -23.39
N LYS A 167 10.50 4.84 -23.50
CA LYS A 167 10.13 3.64 -24.28
C LYS A 167 10.49 3.72 -25.78
N PHE A 168 10.92 4.87 -26.29
CA PHE A 168 11.29 5.09 -27.69
C PHE A 168 12.80 5.14 -27.94
N LYS A 169 13.64 5.12 -26.90
CA LYS A 169 15.08 4.96 -27.08
C LYS A 169 15.38 3.48 -27.35
N LYS A 170 15.53 3.12 -28.63
CA LYS A 170 16.13 1.83 -29.03
C LYS A 170 17.48 1.71 -28.32
N GLU A 171 17.71 0.58 -27.65
CA GLU A 171 19.03 0.20 -27.16
C GLU A 171 19.97 0.14 -28.36
N THR A 172 20.86 1.12 -28.48
CA THR A 172 22.01 1.01 -29.38
C THR A 172 22.94 -0.01 -28.72
N THR A 173 22.75 -1.29 -29.05
CA THR A 173 23.64 -2.36 -28.61
C THR A 173 25.05 -2.06 -29.14
N ASN A 174 25.96 -1.67 -28.25
CA ASN A 174 27.38 -1.57 -28.55
C ASN A 174 27.91 -2.96 -28.91
N GLN A 175 28.02 -3.23 -30.21
CA GLN A 175 28.94 -4.23 -30.76
C GLN A 175 30.29 -3.55 -31.02
N GLU A 176 31.12 -3.39 -30.00
CA GLU A 176 32.57 -3.27 -30.18
C GLU A 176 33.25 -4.03 -29.05
N LYS A 177 33.39 -5.35 -29.24
CA LYS A 177 34.46 -6.12 -28.61
C LYS A 177 35.61 -6.13 -29.63
N GLN A 178 36.69 -5.41 -29.30
CA GLN A 178 38.03 -5.71 -29.80
C GLN A 178 38.61 -6.86 -28.97
#